data_AF-A0A962W7B1-F1
#
_entry.id   AF-A0A962W7B1-F1
#
_cell.length_a   1.000
_cell.length_b   1.000
_cell.length_c   1.000
_cell.angle_alpha   90.00
_cell.angle_beta   90.00
_cell.angle_gamma   90.00
#
_symmetry.space_group_name_H-M   'P 1'
#
loop_
_entity.id
_entity.type
_entity.pdbx_description
1 polymer ?
#
loop_
_entity_poly.entity_id
_entity_poly.type
_entity_poly.pdbx_seq_one_letter_code
_entity_poly.pdbx_strand_id
1 'polypeptide(L)'
;MVASNMLKGNENILLNGAACGLRALVGGAALCAALLLPLPAAAQSLSLGGPPDEVVDELVEESVEENLEEQAEENLQERVEDRVEERVLSLGDAGYEAFLEQSIEEEVEQSVEEEVEESVQDSINDNIEVTLEGNIEDEIEQDVEQTIDQLVDESVEGSVEERIEEAVAESLTDSVESSLEGTVEDELAVSVEQGVESSVEAAVEEEIAVNVEQGMENTVESAVEVGIEGQLAMNVEERLEDTIDQIIEKIEVDESRIQKDQWLVMAAPEVFDQLAAEGYLFATVTELPGMGLRLAEVAAPSSFDISRVRQGVVDVVGSDKAEVDLNHIYTAGDQVSEQGEQGVDPRTAIRFPADMDALPLRIGMIDSSVDVDHPALVKSHIQSRSFASAGATLPSYHGTAIASIIAADSADFVGIAPNSEVFAAAVFEQDPQRGEIASTVSLVRALDWLISSGVDVVNISLAGPPNRLLEAALQRAAERDVMILAAAGNGGPVAEPMYPAAYPTVVAVTAVDTDGRVFRLANRGEYLDISAPGVGMRHARAGGGYAASSGTSFAVPFATTAVARLRALQPGSDVLAMLYGSAEDLGPPGRDSIYGYGLLRPEKS
;
A
#
# COMPACT_ATOMS: atom_id res chain seq x y z
N MET A 1 -19.24 -44.51 89.14
CA MET A 1 -20.54 -43.92 89.52
C MET A 1 -21.19 -43.36 88.27
N VAL A 2 -22.33 -43.94 87.88
CA VAL A 2 -23.50 -43.35 87.18
C VAL A 2 -23.20 -42.51 85.92
N ALA A 3 -23.36 -42.99 84.68
CA ALA A 3 -24.54 -43.42 83.91
C ALA A 3 -25.36 -42.29 83.24
N SER A 4 -25.39 -42.29 81.89
CA SER A 4 -26.57 -42.20 80.99
C SER A 4 -26.12 -41.70 79.61
N ASN A 5 -26.06 -42.54 78.57
CA ASN A 5 -27.16 -42.94 77.67
C ASN A 5 -28.06 -41.80 77.18
N MET A 6 -27.87 -41.38 75.93
CA MET A 6 -28.95 -41.31 74.95
C MET A 6 -28.43 -41.72 73.56
N LEU A 7 -28.93 -42.86 73.10
CA LEU A 7 -28.87 -43.38 71.74
C LEU A 7 -29.98 -42.73 70.89
N LYS A 8 -29.60 -42.06 69.81
CA LYS A 8 -30.30 -41.88 68.52
C LYS A 8 -29.16 -41.76 67.50
N GLY A 9 -29.02 -42.53 66.41
CA GLY A 9 -30.00 -43.24 65.60
C GLY A 9 -30.04 -42.56 64.24
N ASN A 10 -29.32 -43.13 63.26
CA ASN A 10 -29.33 -42.84 61.81
C ASN A 10 -28.94 -41.40 61.38
N GLU A 11 -28.27 -41.09 60.28
CA GLU A 11 -27.69 -41.71 59.05
C GLU A 11 -26.96 -40.46 58.45
N ASN A 12 -25.70 -40.42 58.02
CA ASN A 12 -24.88 -41.26 57.15
C ASN A 12 -23.43 -41.13 57.63
N ILE A 13 -22.80 -42.22 58.07
CA ILE A 13 -21.85 -43.03 57.29
C ILE A 13 -20.55 -42.28 56.95
N LEU A 14 -19.59 -42.51 57.87
CA LEU A 14 -18.13 -42.63 57.71
C LEU A 14 -17.29 -41.37 57.45
N LEU A 15 -17.06 -40.66 58.56
CA LEU A 15 -15.88 -39.85 58.86
C LEU A 15 -14.60 -40.70 58.96
N ASN A 16 -13.49 -40.22 58.38
CA ASN A 16 -12.16 -40.10 59.03
C ASN A 16 -11.05 -39.88 57.99
N GLY A 17 -10.11 -38.99 58.29
CA GLY A 17 -8.86 -38.88 57.53
C GLY A 17 -8.00 -37.67 57.89
N ALA A 18 -7.67 -37.49 59.17
CA ALA A 18 -6.54 -36.65 59.53
C ALA A 18 -5.23 -37.35 59.14
N ALA A 19 -4.30 -36.59 58.56
CA ALA A 19 -2.86 -36.87 58.47
C ALA A 19 -2.43 -38.16 57.75
N CYS A 20 -1.80 -38.01 56.58
CA CYS A 20 -0.85 -38.99 56.03
C CYS A 20 0.02 -38.25 55.01
N GLY A 21 1.34 -38.08 55.15
CA GLY A 21 2.27 -38.93 55.89
C GLY A 21 2.74 -40.11 55.03
N LEU A 22 3.61 -39.80 54.07
CA LEU A 22 4.82 -40.54 53.69
C LEU A 22 4.77 -42.06 53.41
N ARG A 23 5.48 -42.42 52.33
CA ARG A 23 6.19 -43.69 51.99
C ARG A 23 5.45 -44.67 51.08
N ALA A 24 6.11 -45.33 50.13
CA ALA A 24 7.49 -45.33 49.61
C ALA A 24 7.47 -46.19 48.32
N LEU A 25 8.38 -46.08 47.35
CA LEU A 25 9.78 -46.53 47.29
C LEU A 25 10.13 -46.30 45.80
N VAL A 26 11.18 -45.63 45.37
CA VAL A 26 12.60 -46.01 45.31
C VAL A 26 13.27 -44.80 44.63
N GLY A 27 14.41 -44.24 44.99
CA GLY A 27 15.38 -44.54 46.02
C GLY A 27 16.36 -43.37 46.03
N GLY A 28 16.52 -42.74 47.19
CA GLY A 28 17.66 -41.91 47.49
C GLY A 28 18.48 -42.61 48.57
N ALA A 29 19.66 -43.11 48.20
CA ALA A 29 20.75 -43.42 49.11
C ALA A 29 22.03 -43.62 48.31
N ALA A 30 23.13 -43.05 48.81
CA ALA A 30 24.50 -43.07 48.30
C ALA A 30 24.82 -41.96 47.28
N LEU A 31 25.82 -41.12 47.46
CA LEU A 31 26.88 -41.10 48.46
C LEU A 31 27.57 -39.71 48.34
N CYS A 32 27.73 -39.00 49.45
CA CYS A 32 28.93 -38.18 49.62
C CYS A 32 30.15 -39.13 49.63
N ALA A 33 31.29 -38.64 49.13
CA ALA A 33 32.64 -39.22 49.21
C ALA A 33 33.11 -40.05 48.00
N ALA A 34 33.69 -39.34 47.04
CA ALA A 34 34.89 -39.70 46.28
C ALA A 34 35.24 -38.50 45.41
N LEU A 35 36.46 -37.99 45.29
CA LEU A 35 37.76 -38.40 45.79
C LEU A 35 38.62 -37.12 45.76
N LEU A 36 39.16 -36.81 46.92
CA LEU A 36 40.45 -36.15 47.07
C LEU A 36 41.54 -36.94 46.31
N LEU A 37 42.45 -36.20 45.63
CA LEU A 37 43.83 -36.55 45.18
C LEU A 37 44.00 -37.23 43.80
N PRO A 38 45.16 -37.09 43.10
CA PRO A 38 46.17 -36.01 43.09
C PRO A 38 46.51 -35.50 41.67
N LEU A 39 47.09 -34.30 41.59
CA LEU A 39 47.89 -33.84 40.44
C LEU A 39 49.04 -34.83 40.15
N PRO A 40 49.27 -35.24 38.89
CA PRO A 40 50.57 -35.73 38.48
C PRO A 40 51.44 -34.56 38.03
N ALA A 41 52.52 -34.35 38.78
CA ALA A 41 53.60 -33.46 38.44
C ALA A 41 54.46 -34.02 37.30
N ALA A 42 54.59 -33.25 36.22
CA ALA A 42 55.72 -33.20 35.29
C ALA A 42 55.50 -31.96 34.39
N ALA A 43 56.40 -31.01 34.19
CA ALA A 43 57.75 -30.82 34.68
C ALA A 43 58.07 -29.32 34.63
N GLN A 44 58.58 -28.82 35.76
CA GLN A 44 59.71 -27.91 35.91
C GLN A 44 59.95 -26.78 34.90
N SER A 45 59.83 -25.57 35.45
CA SER A 45 60.71 -24.41 35.28
C SER A 45 60.95 -23.90 33.86
N LEU A 46 60.36 -22.74 33.55
CA LEU A 46 61.11 -21.62 32.98
C LEU A 46 60.27 -20.34 33.10
N SER A 47 60.74 -19.41 33.94
CA SER A 47 60.34 -18.02 33.86
C SER A 47 61.11 -17.38 32.72
N LEU A 48 60.45 -16.63 31.85
CA LEU A 48 61.05 -15.54 31.06
C LEU A 48 59.87 -14.65 30.62
N GLY A 49 59.80 -13.43 31.15
CA GLY A 49 58.82 -12.43 30.75
C GLY A 49 59.24 -11.74 29.45
N GLY A 50 58.30 -11.62 28.52
CA GLY A 50 58.39 -10.96 27.21
C GLY A 50 57.39 -11.57 26.21
N PRO A 51 56.86 -10.81 25.23
CA PRO A 51 55.69 -11.13 24.36
C PRO A 51 56.07 -12.23 23.32
N PRO A 52 55.17 -12.85 22.49
CA PRO A 52 53.90 -12.39 21.90
C PRO A 52 52.79 -13.48 21.73
N ASP A 53 51.69 -13.12 21.04
CA ASP A 53 50.74 -13.93 20.26
C ASP A 53 50.10 -15.21 20.81
N GLU A 54 48.78 -15.28 20.57
CA GLU A 54 47.93 -16.47 20.48
C GLU A 54 47.67 -17.27 21.78
N VAL A 55 46.42 -17.76 21.86
CA VAL A 55 45.92 -18.73 22.85
C VAL A 55 45.50 -18.14 24.20
N VAL A 56 44.33 -17.48 24.29
CA VAL A 56 43.19 -17.85 25.17
C VAL A 56 41.93 -17.05 24.77
N ASP A 57 41.42 -17.20 23.54
CA ASP A 57 40.04 -16.81 23.17
C ASP A 57 39.31 -17.97 22.42
N GLU A 58 39.81 -19.21 22.56
CA GLU A 58 39.28 -20.37 21.81
C GLU A 58 38.88 -21.55 22.73
N LEU A 59 38.65 -21.32 24.04
CA LEU A 59 38.26 -22.40 24.96
C LEU A 59 37.20 -22.01 26.02
N VAL A 60 36.41 -20.95 25.78
CA VAL A 60 35.25 -20.64 26.64
C VAL A 60 33.95 -20.40 25.87
N GLU A 61 33.98 -20.06 24.57
CA GLU A 61 32.75 -19.97 23.77
C GLU A 61 32.30 -21.32 23.16
N GLU A 62 33.19 -22.29 22.92
CA GLU A 62 32.82 -23.58 22.30
C GLU A 62 32.37 -24.68 23.32
N SER A 63 32.05 -24.34 24.57
CA SER A 63 31.57 -25.35 25.54
C SER A 63 30.35 -24.95 26.35
N VAL A 64 29.84 -23.74 26.16
CA VAL A 64 28.63 -23.26 26.83
C VAL A 64 27.45 -23.14 25.86
N GLU A 65 27.68 -22.81 24.58
CA GLU A 65 26.58 -22.78 23.59
C GLU A 65 26.15 -24.17 23.11
N GLU A 66 27.07 -25.11 22.85
CA GLU A 66 26.67 -26.48 22.42
C GLU A 66 25.95 -27.29 23.50
N ASN A 67 26.16 -27.03 24.80
CA ASN A 67 25.49 -27.80 25.87
C ASN A 67 24.11 -27.26 26.27
N LEU A 68 23.78 -26.01 25.90
CA LEU A 68 22.51 -25.38 26.30
C LEU A 68 21.42 -25.53 25.22
N GLU A 69 21.79 -25.55 23.93
CA GLU A 69 20.81 -25.81 22.85
C GLU A 69 20.44 -27.30 22.77
N GLU A 70 21.41 -28.22 22.89
CA GLU A 70 21.13 -29.65 22.74
C GLU A 70 20.31 -30.23 23.92
N GLN A 71 20.48 -29.70 25.15
CA GLN A 71 19.66 -30.13 26.31
C GLN A 71 18.28 -29.48 26.39
N ALA A 72 18.07 -28.34 25.72
CA ALA A 72 16.76 -27.69 25.68
C ALA A 72 15.83 -28.33 24.65
N GLU A 73 16.34 -28.70 23.47
CA GLU A 73 15.53 -29.31 22.42
C GLU A 73 15.16 -30.78 22.71
N GLU A 74 16.08 -31.60 23.24
CA GLU A 74 15.74 -33.01 23.57
C GLU A 74 14.68 -33.13 24.68
N ASN A 75 14.70 -32.25 25.69
CA ASN A 75 13.74 -32.31 26.81
C ASN A 75 12.33 -31.81 26.45
N LEU A 76 12.20 -30.99 25.41
CA LEU A 76 10.92 -30.44 24.96
C LEU A 76 10.24 -31.37 23.95
N GLN A 77 11.01 -32.03 23.08
CA GLN A 77 10.48 -32.92 22.07
C GLN A 77 9.98 -34.26 22.67
N GLU A 78 10.73 -34.88 23.59
CA GLU A 78 10.34 -36.15 24.22
C GLU A 78 9.10 -35.98 25.14
N ARG A 79 8.93 -34.82 25.78
CA ARG A 79 7.80 -34.56 26.70
C ARG A 79 6.49 -34.17 26.01
N VAL A 80 6.54 -33.72 24.76
CA VAL A 80 5.36 -33.39 23.95
C VAL A 80 4.87 -34.63 23.21
N GLU A 81 5.77 -35.43 22.62
CA GLU A 81 5.38 -36.64 21.88
C GLU A 81 4.77 -37.72 22.80
N ASP A 82 5.36 -38.00 23.95
CA ASP A 82 4.81 -38.99 24.90
C ASP A 82 3.44 -38.58 25.47
N ARG A 83 3.20 -37.27 25.63
CA ARG A 83 1.94 -36.74 26.19
C ARG A 83 0.84 -36.65 25.13
N VAL A 84 1.19 -36.62 23.85
CA VAL A 84 0.27 -36.71 22.72
C VAL A 84 -0.06 -38.18 22.44
N GLU A 85 0.92 -39.09 22.41
CA GLU A 85 0.67 -40.52 22.16
C GLU A 85 -0.14 -41.20 23.29
N GLU A 86 0.08 -40.85 24.56
CA GLU A 86 -0.70 -41.42 25.68
C GLU A 86 -2.16 -40.93 25.70
N ARG A 87 -2.45 -39.74 25.12
CA ARG A 87 -3.82 -39.22 24.95
C ARG A 87 -4.51 -39.73 23.69
N VAL A 88 -3.75 -40.10 22.66
CA VAL A 88 -4.27 -40.66 21.40
C VAL A 88 -4.61 -42.16 21.51
N LEU A 89 -3.98 -42.91 22.43
CA LEU A 89 -4.18 -44.36 22.55
C LEU A 89 -5.27 -44.83 23.53
N SER A 90 -6.03 -43.93 24.16
CA SER A 90 -7.09 -44.31 25.14
C SER A 90 -8.53 -44.04 24.72
N LEU A 91 -8.79 -43.55 23.52
CA LEU A 91 -10.16 -43.30 23.03
C LEU A 91 -10.39 -44.01 21.70
N GLY A 92 -11.19 -45.08 21.79
CA GLY A 92 -11.52 -45.96 20.68
C GLY A 92 -12.34 -45.27 19.58
N ASP A 93 -11.97 -45.66 18.38
CA ASP A 93 -12.54 -45.42 17.06
C ASP A 93 -14.08 -45.30 17.01
N ALA A 94 -14.54 -44.11 16.64
CA ALA A 94 -15.65 -43.80 15.72
C ALA A 94 -16.37 -42.49 16.12
N GLY A 95 -16.02 -41.38 15.45
CA GLY A 95 -16.86 -40.19 15.37
C GLY A 95 -16.39 -38.94 16.13
N TYR A 96 -15.14 -38.51 15.93
CA TYR A 96 -14.56 -37.36 16.66
C TYR A 96 -13.83 -36.31 15.79
N GLU A 97 -14.03 -36.27 14.47
CA GLU A 97 -13.50 -35.16 13.65
C GLU A 97 -14.47 -33.96 13.54
N ALA A 98 -15.77 -34.13 13.83
CA ALA A 98 -16.74 -33.04 13.73
C ALA A 98 -16.97 -32.25 15.03
N PHE A 99 -16.34 -32.65 16.14
CA PHE A 99 -16.54 -32.00 17.46
C PHE A 99 -15.33 -31.17 17.91
N LEU A 100 -14.15 -31.37 17.30
CA LEU A 100 -12.93 -30.66 17.67
C LEU A 100 -12.73 -29.32 16.96
N GLU A 101 -13.27 -29.13 15.75
CA GLU A 101 -13.27 -27.80 15.11
C GLU A 101 -14.23 -26.83 15.81
N GLN A 102 -15.40 -27.29 16.28
CA GLN A 102 -16.37 -26.39 16.88
C GLN A 102 -16.05 -25.99 18.33
N SER A 103 -15.39 -26.85 19.12
CA SER A 103 -15.13 -26.55 20.53
C SER A 103 -13.81 -25.83 20.80
N ILE A 104 -12.88 -25.78 19.83
CA ILE A 104 -11.60 -25.06 19.98
C ILE A 104 -11.71 -23.63 19.46
N GLU A 105 -12.51 -23.36 18.42
CA GLU A 105 -12.78 -21.97 18.00
C GLU A 105 -13.55 -21.19 19.07
N GLU A 106 -14.60 -21.77 19.69
CA GLU A 106 -15.40 -21.01 20.67
C GLU A 106 -14.69 -20.73 22.02
N GLU A 107 -13.78 -21.59 22.52
CA GLU A 107 -13.09 -21.31 23.79
C GLU A 107 -11.84 -20.42 23.63
N VAL A 108 -11.21 -20.40 22.46
CA VAL A 108 -10.06 -19.52 22.18
C VAL A 108 -10.53 -18.11 21.84
N GLU A 109 -11.64 -17.96 21.10
CA GLU A 109 -12.16 -16.64 20.74
C GLU A 109 -12.73 -15.90 21.97
N GLN A 110 -13.37 -16.63 22.91
CA GLN A 110 -13.94 -16.02 24.12
C GLN A 110 -12.91 -15.70 25.21
N SER A 111 -11.76 -16.39 25.24
CA SER A 111 -10.68 -16.11 26.23
C SER A 111 -9.71 -15.03 25.77
N VAL A 112 -9.57 -14.81 24.45
CA VAL A 112 -8.65 -13.82 23.89
C VAL A 112 -9.31 -12.44 23.77
N GLU A 113 -10.63 -12.36 23.53
CA GLU A 113 -11.32 -11.07 23.50
C GLU A 113 -11.52 -10.46 24.90
N GLU A 114 -11.83 -11.25 25.95
CA GLU A 114 -12.10 -10.66 27.28
C GLU A 114 -10.83 -10.24 28.05
N GLU A 115 -9.67 -10.90 27.90
CA GLU A 115 -8.45 -10.48 28.64
C GLU A 115 -7.59 -9.44 27.91
N VAL A 116 -7.71 -9.31 26.58
CA VAL A 116 -6.91 -8.35 25.81
C VAL A 116 -7.58 -6.98 25.72
N GLU A 117 -8.92 -6.90 25.65
CA GLU A 117 -9.61 -5.60 25.61
C GLU A 117 -9.62 -4.88 26.96
N GLU A 118 -9.69 -5.57 28.11
CA GLU A 118 -9.76 -4.87 29.41
C GLU A 118 -8.38 -4.38 29.91
N SER A 119 -7.28 -5.06 29.54
CA SER A 119 -5.92 -4.70 29.99
C SER A 119 -5.27 -3.57 29.15
N VAL A 120 -5.57 -3.53 27.85
CA VAL A 120 -4.96 -2.58 26.91
C VAL A 120 -5.70 -1.24 26.90
N GLN A 121 -7.03 -1.23 27.07
CA GLN A 121 -7.83 0.00 27.04
C GLN A 121 -7.63 0.89 28.28
N ASP A 122 -7.40 0.28 29.45
CA ASP A 122 -7.18 1.01 30.71
C ASP A 122 -5.73 1.50 30.86
N SER A 123 -4.74 0.78 30.31
CA SER A 123 -3.33 1.18 30.44
C SER A 123 -2.92 2.31 29.48
N ILE A 124 -3.63 2.48 28.36
CA ILE A 124 -3.28 3.44 27.30
C ILE A 124 -4.03 4.78 27.47
N ASN A 125 -5.28 4.78 27.94
CA ASN A 125 -6.04 6.02 28.09
C ASN A 125 -5.60 6.85 29.31
N ASP A 126 -5.22 6.22 30.43
CA ASP A 126 -4.82 6.98 31.63
C ASP A 126 -3.38 7.53 31.58
N ASN A 127 -2.50 6.99 30.72
CA ASN A 127 -1.09 7.43 30.64
C ASN A 127 -0.81 8.47 29.55
N ILE A 128 -1.67 8.58 28.53
CA ILE A 128 -1.48 9.55 27.44
C ILE A 128 -2.19 10.88 27.76
N GLU A 129 -3.30 10.87 28.48
CA GLU A 129 -4.04 12.11 28.82
C GLU A 129 -3.34 12.91 29.95
N VAL A 130 -2.54 12.28 30.81
CA VAL A 130 -1.81 12.97 31.89
C VAL A 130 -0.44 13.52 31.46
N THR A 131 0.14 13.04 30.36
CA THR A 131 1.54 13.39 30.02
C THR A 131 1.66 14.45 28.92
N LEU A 132 0.59 14.72 28.14
CA LEU A 132 0.63 15.63 27.00
C LEU A 132 -0.17 16.93 27.15
N GLU A 133 -1.05 17.06 28.14
CA GLU A 133 -1.83 18.30 28.35
C GLU A 133 -1.24 19.24 29.43
N GLY A 134 -0.12 18.88 30.08
CA GLY A 134 0.45 19.66 31.19
C GLY A 134 1.82 20.31 30.96
N ASN A 135 2.56 19.93 29.92
CA ASN A 135 3.98 20.33 29.80
C ASN A 135 4.32 21.12 28.52
N ILE A 136 3.34 21.44 27.66
CA ILE A 136 3.61 22.18 26.42
C ILE A 136 2.91 23.55 26.36
N GLU A 137 1.87 23.80 27.16
CA GLU A 137 1.22 25.12 27.19
C GLU A 137 1.86 26.11 28.19
N ASP A 138 2.48 25.67 29.28
CA ASP A 138 2.96 26.60 30.33
C ASP A 138 4.42 27.10 30.17
N GLU A 139 5.28 26.44 29.39
CA GLU A 139 6.70 26.85 29.26
C GLU A 139 7.00 27.76 28.04
N ILE A 140 6.06 27.95 27.12
CA ILE A 140 6.28 28.80 25.93
C ILE A 140 5.60 30.18 26.07
N GLU A 141 4.58 30.33 26.93
CA GLU A 141 3.87 31.60 27.10
C GLU A 141 4.59 32.57 28.07
N GLN A 142 5.52 32.09 28.91
CA GLN A 142 6.16 32.93 29.93
C GLN A 142 7.48 33.60 29.49
N ASP A 143 8.20 33.05 28.52
CA ASP A 143 9.53 33.55 28.12
C ASP A 143 9.52 34.54 26.93
N VAL A 144 8.41 34.64 26.20
CA VAL A 144 8.30 35.55 25.04
C VAL A 144 7.68 36.90 25.40
N GLU A 145 6.75 36.96 26.36
CA GLU A 145 6.06 38.22 26.72
C GLU A 145 6.87 39.11 27.68
N GLN A 146 7.79 38.55 28.47
CA GLN A 146 8.51 39.32 29.50
C GLN A 146 9.77 40.05 28.97
N THR A 147 10.30 39.66 27.81
CA THR A 147 11.56 40.20 27.27
C THR A 147 11.35 41.36 26.27
N ILE A 148 10.14 41.51 25.70
CA ILE A 148 9.88 42.51 24.65
C ILE A 148 9.21 43.80 25.17
N ASP A 149 8.49 43.76 26.29
CA ASP A 149 7.82 44.95 26.87
C ASP A 149 8.71 45.80 27.80
N GLN A 150 9.93 45.36 28.11
CA GLN A 150 10.86 46.12 28.98
C GLN A 150 11.91 46.96 28.23
N LEU A 151 11.95 46.91 26.90
CA LEU A 151 12.97 47.60 26.10
C LEU A 151 12.44 48.62 25.10
N VAL A 152 11.14 48.91 25.09
CA VAL A 152 10.59 50.01 24.30
C VAL A 152 9.49 50.69 25.11
N ASP A 153 9.83 51.91 25.55
CA ASP A 153 8.95 53.00 25.97
C ASP A 153 9.00 53.40 27.46
N GLU A 154 9.61 54.58 27.66
CA GLU A 154 9.20 55.58 28.66
C GLU A 154 9.68 55.43 30.11
N SER A 155 11.00 55.61 30.32
CA SER A 155 11.50 56.76 31.10
C SER A 155 13.01 56.83 30.87
N VAL A 156 13.63 57.86 30.30
CA VAL A 156 13.41 59.29 30.51
C VAL A 156 13.94 60.00 29.26
N GLU A 157 13.05 60.31 28.33
CA GLU A 157 13.21 61.53 27.56
C GLU A 157 12.82 62.69 28.49
N GLY A 158 13.78 63.58 28.73
CA GLY A 158 13.62 64.79 29.50
C GLY A 158 13.98 64.65 30.98
N SER A 159 15.25 64.89 31.33
CA SER A 159 15.62 65.76 32.49
C SER A 159 17.12 65.83 32.85
N VAL A 160 18.11 65.51 32.00
CA VAL A 160 19.49 66.00 32.25
C VAL A 160 20.26 66.31 30.96
N GLU A 161 19.60 66.98 30.02
CA GLU A 161 20.26 67.68 28.90
C GLU A 161 20.81 69.05 29.33
N GLU A 162 21.02 69.31 30.63
CA GLU A 162 21.34 70.67 31.09
C GLU A 162 22.37 70.78 32.22
N ARG A 163 23.18 69.76 32.51
CA ARG A 163 24.20 69.90 33.56
C ARG A 163 25.51 69.21 33.24
N ILE A 164 26.38 69.96 32.55
CA ILE A 164 27.84 69.84 32.47
C ILE A 164 28.32 69.57 31.02
N GLU A 165 27.85 70.41 30.11
CA GLU A 165 28.66 70.94 29.00
C GLU A 165 29.70 71.99 29.50
N GLU A 166 29.84 72.17 30.81
CA GLU A 166 30.60 73.25 31.43
C GLU A 166 31.39 72.74 32.63
N ALA A 167 32.45 71.94 32.42
CA ALA A 167 33.48 71.75 33.46
C ALA A 167 34.84 71.19 33.01
N VAL A 168 35.01 70.59 31.82
CA VAL A 168 36.35 70.06 31.43
C VAL A 168 36.60 70.13 29.92
N ALA A 169 36.03 71.13 29.24
CA ALA A 169 36.46 71.53 27.90
C ALA A 169 37.69 72.47 27.92
N GLU A 170 38.19 72.86 29.09
CA GLU A 170 39.41 73.66 29.24
C GLU A 170 40.20 73.10 30.42
N SER A 171 41.30 72.38 30.20
CA SER A 171 42.54 72.58 30.99
C SER A 171 43.66 71.58 30.74
N LEU A 172 43.49 70.49 29.99
CA LEU A 172 44.59 69.51 29.87
C LEU A 172 44.88 68.96 28.47
N THR A 173 44.35 69.61 27.42
CA THR A 173 44.66 69.23 26.03
C THR A 173 46.03 69.75 25.55
N ASP A 174 46.73 70.60 26.30
CA ASP A 174 47.99 71.22 25.83
C ASP A 174 49.21 71.02 26.77
N SER A 175 49.17 70.14 27.79
CA SER A 175 50.30 70.05 28.75
C SER A 175 50.71 68.67 29.27
N VAL A 176 50.17 67.57 28.75
CA VAL A 176 50.64 66.21 29.13
C VAL A 176 51.27 65.44 27.95
N GLU A 177 51.09 65.91 26.72
CA GLU A 177 51.71 65.33 25.50
C GLU A 177 53.25 65.47 25.45
N SER A 178 53.88 66.06 26.47
CA SER A 178 55.33 66.26 26.56
C SER A 178 56.00 65.56 27.75
N SER A 179 55.28 64.82 28.62
CA SER A 179 55.89 64.31 29.87
C SER A 179 55.57 62.85 30.23
N LEU A 180 54.95 62.08 29.33
CA LEU A 180 54.58 60.69 29.61
C LEU A 180 55.01 59.67 28.55
N GLU A 181 55.96 60.02 27.69
CA GLU A 181 56.54 59.11 26.66
C GLU A 181 57.81 58.39 27.15
N GLY A 182 57.94 58.12 28.46
CA GLY A 182 59.16 57.49 28.97
C GLY A 182 59.06 56.68 30.26
N THR A 183 57.87 56.50 30.84
CA THR A 183 57.78 55.87 32.17
C THR A 183 56.61 54.91 32.38
N VAL A 184 55.82 54.58 31.36
CA VAL A 184 54.65 53.68 31.51
C VAL A 184 54.75 52.37 30.72
N GLU A 185 55.67 52.23 29.77
CA GLU A 185 55.78 50.97 29.01
C GLU A 185 56.44 49.82 29.80
N ASP A 186 57.28 50.10 30.81
CA ASP A 186 58.07 49.03 31.45
C ASP A 186 57.48 48.46 32.76
N GLU A 187 56.53 49.12 33.44
CA GLU A 187 55.97 48.60 34.72
C GLU A 187 54.57 47.96 34.61
N LEU A 188 53.79 48.21 33.55
CA LEU A 188 52.47 47.60 33.37
C LEU A 188 52.50 46.24 32.64
N ALA A 189 53.54 45.95 31.88
CA ALA A 189 53.66 44.66 31.17
C ALA A 189 53.86 43.49 32.16
N VAL A 190 54.65 43.67 33.20
CA VAL A 190 55.04 42.55 34.10
C VAL A 190 53.91 42.13 35.05
N SER A 191 53.03 43.05 35.47
CA SER A 191 51.97 42.74 36.44
C SER A 191 50.73 42.09 35.82
N VAL A 192 50.43 42.37 34.55
CA VAL A 192 49.28 41.77 33.84
C VAL A 192 49.62 40.37 33.33
N GLU A 193 50.86 40.16 32.89
CA GLU A 193 51.27 38.88 32.29
C GLU A 193 51.31 37.75 33.34
N GLN A 194 51.81 37.99 34.56
CA GLN A 194 51.88 36.94 35.59
C GLN A 194 50.57 36.66 36.34
N GLY A 195 49.65 37.64 36.42
CA GLY A 195 48.39 37.50 37.14
C GLY A 195 47.30 36.78 36.35
N VAL A 196 47.24 37.03 35.04
CA VAL A 196 46.20 36.47 34.16
C VAL A 196 46.54 35.03 33.76
N GLU A 197 47.80 34.72 33.47
CA GLU A 197 48.21 33.40 33.00
C GLU A 197 47.97 32.31 34.08
N SER A 198 48.39 32.56 35.32
CA SER A 198 48.24 31.58 36.41
C SER A 198 46.81 31.36 36.92
N SER A 199 45.94 32.37 36.81
CA SER A 199 44.56 32.27 37.30
C SER A 199 43.60 31.71 36.25
N VAL A 200 43.87 31.95 34.96
CA VAL A 200 43.04 31.47 33.85
C VAL A 200 43.40 30.02 33.50
N GLU A 201 44.67 29.62 33.48
CA GLU A 201 45.03 28.23 33.16
C GLU A 201 44.48 27.23 34.19
N ALA A 202 44.57 27.54 35.50
CA ALA A 202 44.12 26.64 36.55
C ALA A 202 42.58 26.48 36.58
N ALA A 203 41.82 27.53 36.30
CA ALA A 203 40.35 27.48 36.31
C ALA A 203 39.78 26.82 35.05
N VAL A 204 40.45 27.00 33.91
CA VAL A 204 39.98 26.49 32.61
C VAL A 204 40.30 24.99 32.44
N GLU A 205 41.43 24.49 32.94
CA GLU A 205 41.75 23.06 32.84
C GLU A 205 40.87 22.18 33.75
N GLU A 206 40.56 22.62 34.97
CA GLU A 206 39.86 21.77 35.94
C GLU A 206 38.33 21.70 35.70
N GLU A 207 37.71 22.78 35.21
CA GLU A 207 36.26 22.77 34.91
C GLU A 207 35.90 22.25 33.52
N ILE A 208 36.75 22.46 32.50
CA ILE A 208 36.42 22.04 31.12
C ILE A 208 36.69 20.54 30.93
N ALA A 209 37.77 19.99 31.50
CA ALA A 209 38.10 18.58 31.33
C ALA A 209 37.04 17.66 31.95
N VAL A 210 36.60 17.96 33.18
CA VAL A 210 35.63 17.09 33.87
C VAL A 210 34.23 17.19 33.25
N ASN A 211 33.77 18.39 32.91
CA ASN A 211 32.41 18.58 32.41
C ASN A 211 32.24 18.19 30.93
N VAL A 212 33.25 18.43 30.09
CA VAL A 212 33.15 18.13 28.65
C VAL A 212 33.43 16.66 28.37
N GLU A 213 34.39 16.05 29.05
CA GLU A 213 34.78 14.67 28.77
C GLU A 213 33.77 13.67 29.37
N GLN A 214 33.40 13.81 30.64
CA GLN A 214 32.41 12.90 31.25
C GLN A 214 30.95 13.23 30.91
N GLY A 215 30.62 14.50 30.69
CA GLY A 215 29.25 14.91 30.39
C GLY A 215 28.84 14.57 28.95
N MET A 216 29.75 14.76 27.99
CA MET A 216 29.45 14.62 26.57
C MET A 216 29.53 13.16 26.10
N GLU A 217 30.44 12.35 26.65
CA GLU A 217 30.55 10.92 26.31
C GLU A 217 29.29 10.15 26.74
N ASN A 218 28.87 10.30 28.00
CA ASN A 218 27.66 9.62 28.50
C ASN A 218 26.36 10.09 27.83
N THR A 219 26.26 11.38 27.48
CA THR A 219 25.05 11.93 26.85
C THR A 219 24.96 11.55 25.37
N VAL A 220 26.08 11.56 24.65
CA VAL A 220 26.12 11.17 23.24
C VAL A 220 25.98 9.65 23.08
N GLU A 221 26.65 8.85 23.90
CA GLU A 221 26.54 7.39 23.84
C GLU A 221 25.11 6.93 24.14
N SER A 222 24.50 7.44 25.21
CA SER A 222 23.10 7.12 25.54
C SER A 222 22.11 7.61 24.47
N ALA A 223 22.34 8.77 23.86
CA ALA A 223 21.46 9.30 22.81
C ALA A 223 21.59 8.54 21.48
N VAL A 224 22.77 8.03 21.16
CA VAL A 224 23.05 7.32 19.91
C VAL A 224 22.67 5.84 19.99
N GLU A 225 23.02 5.12 21.07
CA GLU A 225 22.64 3.70 21.26
C GLU A 225 21.13 3.52 21.47
N VAL A 226 20.51 4.35 22.32
CA VAL A 226 19.09 4.14 22.69
C VAL A 226 18.13 4.82 21.69
N GLY A 227 18.53 5.96 21.14
CA GLY A 227 17.66 6.76 20.27
C GLY A 227 17.75 6.40 18.80
N ILE A 228 18.96 6.29 18.25
CA ILE A 228 19.15 6.14 16.81
C ILE A 228 19.17 4.67 16.41
N GLU A 229 19.92 3.80 17.09
CA GLU A 229 19.97 2.39 16.67
C GLU A 229 18.65 1.65 16.92
N GLY A 230 18.00 1.86 18.08
CA GLY A 230 16.70 1.25 18.38
C GLY A 230 15.57 1.72 17.45
N GLN A 231 15.43 3.04 17.22
CA GLN A 231 14.38 3.55 16.35
C GLN A 231 14.70 3.37 14.86
N LEU A 232 15.97 3.44 14.45
CA LEU A 232 16.34 3.21 13.05
C LEU A 232 16.24 1.74 12.70
N ALA A 233 16.67 0.81 13.58
CA ALA A 233 16.52 -0.63 13.31
C ALA A 233 15.05 -1.01 13.21
N MET A 234 14.21 -0.64 14.18
CA MET A 234 12.77 -0.96 14.14
C MET A 234 12.05 -0.34 12.93
N ASN A 235 12.28 0.94 12.64
CA ASN A 235 11.61 1.59 11.49
C ASN A 235 12.16 1.13 10.14
N VAL A 236 13.45 0.73 10.05
CA VAL A 236 14.04 0.25 8.80
C VAL A 236 13.65 -1.20 8.56
N GLU A 237 13.63 -2.04 9.59
CA GLU A 237 13.27 -3.46 9.51
C GLU A 237 11.77 -3.62 9.20
N GLU A 238 10.87 -2.95 9.92
CA GLU A 238 9.42 -2.98 9.64
C GLU A 238 9.11 -2.43 8.24
N ARG A 239 9.75 -1.33 7.82
CA ARG A 239 9.55 -0.78 6.46
C ARG A 239 10.19 -1.64 5.38
N LEU A 240 11.29 -2.33 5.66
CA LEU A 240 11.90 -3.26 4.71
C LEU A 240 11.08 -4.52 4.59
N GLU A 241 10.55 -5.07 5.68
CA GLU A 241 9.62 -6.20 5.65
C GLU A 241 8.36 -5.83 4.87
N ASP A 242 7.71 -4.70 5.17
CA ASP A 242 6.57 -4.21 4.40
C ASP A 242 6.90 -4.01 2.91
N THR A 243 8.09 -3.47 2.61
CA THR A 243 8.52 -3.24 1.22
C THR A 243 8.85 -4.56 0.53
N ILE A 244 9.46 -5.51 1.23
CA ILE A 244 9.80 -6.84 0.73
C ILE A 244 8.52 -7.63 0.51
N ASP A 245 7.56 -7.60 1.43
CA ASP A 245 6.26 -8.24 1.29
C ASP A 245 5.47 -7.61 0.15
N GLN A 246 5.46 -6.28 -0.01
CA GLN A 246 4.88 -5.63 -1.18
C GLN A 246 5.61 -6.01 -2.48
N ILE A 247 6.92 -6.20 -2.46
CA ILE A 247 7.69 -6.64 -3.63
C ILE A 247 7.40 -8.11 -3.95
N ILE A 248 7.31 -8.98 -2.94
CA ILE A 248 7.00 -10.40 -3.07
C ILE A 248 5.57 -10.56 -3.58
N GLU A 249 4.60 -9.86 -2.99
CA GLU A 249 3.21 -9.80 -3.46
C GLU A 249 3.16 -9.26 -4.89
N LYS A 250 3.89 -8.18 -5.21
CA LYS A 250 4.01 -7.68 -6.60
C LYS A 250 4.55 -8.75 -7.54
N ILE A 251 5.61 -9.46 -7.16
CA ILE A 251 6.22 -10.51 -8.00
C ILE A 251 5.27 -11.70 -8.17
N GLU A 252 4.64 -12.18 -7.10
CA GLU A 252 3.67 -13.30 -7.15
C GLU A 252 2.41 -12.94 -7.96
N VAL A 253 1.89 -11.72 -7.78
CA VAL A 253 0.76 -11.19 -8.56
C VAL A 253 1.16 -11.06 -10.04
N ASP A 254 2.35 -10.55 -10.35
CA ASP A 254 2.81 -10.38 -11.74
C ASP A 254 3.04 -11.75 -12.42
N GLU A 255 3.59 -12.74 -11.71
CA GLU A 255 3.73 -14.11 -12.22
C GLU A 255 2.39 -14.79 -12.51
N SER A 256 1.36 -14.55 -11.70
CA SER A 256 0.03 -15.12 -11.88
C SER A 256 -0.74 -14.48 -13.07
N ARG A 257 -0.35 -13.27 -13.47
CA ARG A 257 -1.01 -12.45 -14.50
C ARG A 257 -0.33 -12.48 -15.86
N ILE A 258 0.63 -13.38 -16.07
CA ILE A 258 1.37 -13.51 -17.31
C ILE A 258 1.20 -14.93 -17.85
N GLN A 259 0.85 -15.07 -19.14
CA GLN A 259 0.99 -16.35 -19.83
C GLN A 259 2.46 -16.53 -20.26
N LYS A 260 3.27 -17.12 -19.37
CA LYS A 260 4.75 -17.20 -19.49
C LYS A 260 5.25 -17.90 -20.75
N ASP A 261 4.44 -18.75 -21.39
CA ASP A 261 4.82 -19.47 -22.61
C ASP A 261 4.35 -18.78 -23.91
N GLN A 262 3.78 -17.57 -23.82
CA GLN A 262 3.23 -16.85 -24.96
C GLN A 262 3.65 -15.37 -24.97
N TRP A 263 4.44 -15.01 -25.98
CA TRP A 263 4.78 -13.61 -26.27
C TRP A 263 4.14 -13.17 -27.58
N LEU A 264 3.99 -11.85 -27.69
CA LEU A 264 3.22 -11.21 -28.73
C LEU A 264 4.12 -10.26 -29.52
N VAL A 265 3.95 -10.25 -30.83
CA VAL A 265 4.57 -9.25 -31.72
C VAL A 265 3.45 -8.53 -32.46
N MET A 266 3.42 -7.21 -32.36
CA MET A 266 2.47 -6.39 -33.11
C MET A 266 3.21 -5.36 -33.96
N ALA A 267 2.94 -5.38 -35.26
CA ALA A 267 3.63 -4.52 -36.22
C ALA A 267 2.83 -4.35 -37.52
N ALA A 268 3.26 -3.41 -38.37
CA ALA A 268 2.68 -3.25 -39.70
C ALA A 268 2.95 -4.48 -40.58
N PRO A 269 2.10 -4.80 -41.58
CA PRO A 269 2.28 -5.96 -42.45
C PRO A 269 3.67 -6.10 -43.08
N GLU A 270 4.27 -4.98 -43.51
CA GLU A 270 5.59 -4.95 -44.18
C GLU A 270 6.74 -5.30 -43.22
N VAL A 271 6.53 -5.12 -41.91
CA VAL A 271 7.52 -5.46 -40.87
C VAL A 271 7.58 -6.98 -40.70
N PHE A 272 6.44 -7.67 -40.79
CA PHE A 272 6.40 -9.12 -40.79
C PHE A 272 7.14 -9.73 -41.99
N ASP A 273 7.07 -9.08 -43.16
CA ASP A 273 7.80 -9.51 -44.35
C ASP A 273 9.33 -9.36 -44.16
N GLN A 274 9.77 -8.29 -43.48
CA GLN A 274 11.19 -8.09 -43.12
C GLN A 274 11.68 -9.13 -42.12
N LEU A 275 10.90 -9.38 -41.06
CA LEU A 275 11.20 -10.40 -40.06
C LEU A 275 11.29 -11.80 -40.68
N ALA A 276 10.38 -12.13 -41.61
CA ALA A 276 10.43 -13.38 -42.35
C ALA A 276 11.68 -13.51 -43.24
N ALA A 277 12.16 -12.41 -43.83
CA ALA A 277 13.39 -12.40 -44.62
C ALA A 277 14.64 -12.70 -43.77
N GLU A 278 14.64 -12.28 -42.51
CA GLU A 278 15.68 -12.59 -41.51
C GLU A 278 15.47 -13.96 -40.82
N GLY A 279 14.44 -14.71 -41.23
CA GLY A 279 14.20 -16.08 -40.75
C GLY A 279 13.29 -16.20 -39.53
N TYR A 280 12.66 -15.11 -39.08
CA TYR A 280 11.63 -15.16 -38.03
C TYR A 280 10.32 -15.68 -38.64
N LEU A 281 9.85 -16.84 -38.15
CA LEU A 281 8.61 -17.47 -38.61
C LEU A 281 7.58 -17.47 -37.48
N PHE A 282 6.37 -17.01 -37.79
CA PHE A 282 5.26 -16.91 -36.84
C PHE A 282 4.21 -17.97 -37.15
N ALA A 283 3.84 -18.77 -36.15
CA ALA A 283 2.89 -19.87 -36.33
C ALA A 283 1.43 -19.38 -36.49
N THR A 284 1.06 -18.35 -35.72
CA THR A 284 -0.27 -17.75 -35.73
C THR A 284 -0.13 -16.25 -35.91
N VAL A 285 -0.70 -15.72 -37.00
CA VAL A 285 -0.74 -14.28 -37.28
C VAL A 285 -2.19 -13.89 -37.53
N THR A 286 -2.64 -12.86 -36.82
CA THR A 286 -3.97 -12.26 -36.95
C THR A 286 -3.84 -10.91 -37.64
N GLU A 287 -4.61 -10.70 -38.69
CA GLU A 287 -4.74 -9.37 -39.31
C GLU A 287 -5.62 -8.48 -38.41
N LEU A 288 -5.17 -7.25 -38.19
CA LEU A 288 -5.86 -6.20 -37.44
C LEU A 288 -6.16 -5.02 -38.38
N PRO A 289 -7.14 -5.17 -39.29
CA PRO A 289 -7.41 -4.18 -40.35
C PRO A 289 -7.87 -2.82 -39.84
N GLY A 290 -8.57 -2.76 -38.70
CA GLY A 290 -8.99 -1.49 -38.09
C GLY A 290 -7.79 -0.62 -37.72
N MET A 291 -6.74 -1.25 -37.17
CA MET A 291 -5.49 -0.59 -36.82
C MET A 291 -4.45 -0.53 -37.96
N GLY A 292 -4.62 -1.34 -39.01
CA GLY A 292 -3.63 -1.52 -40.07
C GLY A 292 -2.37 -2.24 -39.58
N LEU A 293 -2.55 -3.23 -38.69
CA LEU A 293 -1.48 -3.98 -38.04
C LEU A 293 -1.69 -5.49 -38.22
N ARG A 294 -0.69 -6.24 -37.81
CA ARG A 294 -0.74 -7.69 -37.59
C ARG A 294 -0.31 -7.98 -36.17
N LEU A 295 -0.95 -8.97 -35.56
CA LEU A 295 -0.58 -9.53 -34.27
C LEU A 295 -0.15 -10.98 -34.45
N ALA A 296 1.08 -11.30 -34.06
CA ALA A 296 1.56 -12.65 -34.00
C ALA A 296 1.63 -13.14 -32.55
N GLU A 297 1.15 -14.37 -32.36
CA GLU A 297 1.28 -15.11 -31.11
C GLU A 297 2.42 -16.11 -31.28
N VAL A 298 3.41 -16.05 -30.40
CA VAL A 298 4.58 -16.93 -30.47
C VAL A 298 4.67 -17.77 -29.21
N ALA A 299 4.58 -19.08 -29.41
CA ALA A 299 4.86 -20.04 -28.36
C ALA A 299 6.37 -20.06 -28.11
N ALA A 300 6.80 -19.72 -26.90
CA ALA A 300 8.18 -19.92 -26.46
C ALA A 300 8.19 -20.64 -25.11
N PRO A 301 9.20 -21.47 -24.82
CA PRO A 301 9.38 -22.03 -23.49
C PRO A 301 9.57 -20.90 -22.47
N SER A 302 9.00 -21.02 -21.27
CA SER A 302 9.23 -20.11 -20.14
C SER A 302 10.71 -19.82 -19.80
N SER A 303 11.67 -20.62 -20.26
CA SER A 303 13.12 -20.37 -20.13
C SER A 303 13.71 -19.39 -21.16
N PHE A 304 12.89 -18.85 -22.06
CA PHE A 304 13.33 -17.96 -23.13
C PHE A 304 13.35 -16.49 -22.66
N ASP A 305 14.48 -15.81 -22.85
CA ASP A 305 14.68 -14.41 -22.44
C ASP A 305 13.99 -13.44 -23.42
N ILE A 306 12.86 -12.86 -23.00
CA ILE A 306 12.09 -11.90 -23.81
C ILE A 306 12.91 -10.67 -24.18
N SER A 307 13.86 -10.24 -23.33
CA SER A 307 14.68 -9.06 -23.62
C SER A 307 15.55 -9.29 -24.85
N ARG A 308 16.05 -10.52 -25.05
CA ARG A 308 16.81 -10.90 -26.25
C ARG A 308 15.93 -10.99 -27.49
N VAL A 309 14.72 -11.50 -27.36
CA VAL A 309 13.76 -11.58 -28.46
C VAL A 309 13.36 -10.18 -28.92
N ARG A 310 12.99 -9.33 -27.97
CA ARG A 310 12.70 -7.92 -28.22
C ARG A 310 13.89 -7.24 -28.86
N GLN A 311 15.10 -7.42 -28.32
CA GLN A 311 16.31 -6.85 -28.91
C GLN A 311 16.52 -7.35 -30.35
N GLY A 312 16.33 -8.64 -30.62
CA GLY A 312 16.43 -9.20 -31.96
C GLY A 312 15.42 -8.61 -32.94
N VAL A 313 14.16 -8.43 -32.53
CA VAL A 313 13.16 -7.74 -33.36
C VAL A 313 13.55 -6.29 -33.58
N VAL A 314 13.95 -5.57 -32.53
CA VAL A 314 14.41 -4.18 -32.58
C VAL A 314 15.63 -4.02 -33.49
N ASP A 315 16.58 -4.95 -33.46
CA ASP A 315 17.79 -4.93 -34.28
C ASP A 315 17.45 -5.07 -35.78
N VAL A 316 16.39 -5.82 -36.11
CA VAL A 316 15.95 -6.03 -37.50
C VAL A 316 15.13 -4.85 -38.01
N VAL A 317 14.14 -4.38 -37.23
CA VAL A 317 13.11 -3.47 -37.76
C VAL A 317 13.16 -2.06 -37.18
N GLY A 318 13.92 -1.85 -36.10
CA GLY A 318 13.94 -0.61 -35.32
C GLY A 318 12.91 -0.60 -34.18
N SER A 319 13.19 0.16 -33.12
CA SER A 319 12.36 0.21 -31.90
C SER A 319 11.00 0.89 -32.08
N ASP A 320 10.77 1.54 -33.21
CA ASP A 320 9.56 2.31 -33.54
C ASP A 320 8.57 1.53 -34.43
N LYS A 321 8.97 0.36 -34.96
CA LYS A 321 8.20 -0.36 -35.99
C LYS A 321 7.48 -1.60 -35.51
N ALA A 322 7.84 -2.13 -34.34
CA ALA A 322 7.22 -3.31 -33.76
C ALA A 322 7.20 -3.21 -32.24
N GLU A 323 6.07 -3.59 -31.66
CA GLU A 323 5.97 -3.81 -30.22
C GLU A 323 6.05 -5.30 -29.92
N VAL A 324 6.81 -5.63 -28.87
CA VAL A 324 7.01 -7.01 -28.39
C VAL A 324 6.80 -7.02 -26.88
N ASP A 325 5.88 -7.86 -26.41
CA ASP A 325 5.56 -7.98 -25.00
C ASP A 325 4.97 -9.36 -24.67
N LEU A 326 4.81 -9.66 -23.38
CA LEU A 326 4.13 -10.86 -22.90
C LEU A 326 2.61 -10.73 -23.02
N ASN A 327 1.94 -11.87 -23.12
CA ASN A 327 0.49 -11.92 -23.03
C ASN A 327 0.04 -11.80 -21.57
N HIS A 328 -0.31 -10.58 -21.16
CA HIS A 328 -0.78 -10.27 -19.80
C HIS A 328 -2.28 -10.55 -19.63
N ILE A 329 -2.65 -10.76 -18.37
CA ILE A 329 -4.00 -11.03 -17.90
C ILE A 329 -4.56 -9.83 -17.13
N TYR A 330 -5.75 -9.42 -17.55
CA TYR A 330 -6.57 -8.37 -16.96
C TYR A 330 -7.75 -8.98 -16.24
N THR A 331 -8.19 -8.35 -15.16
CA THR A 331 -9.34 -8.79 -14.36
C THR A 331 -10.42 -7.72 -14.34
N ALA A 332 -11.67 -8.16 -14.18
CA ALA A 332 -12.73 -7.25 -13.75
C ALA A 332 -12.47 -6.98 -12.26
N GLY A 333 -12.19 -5.72 -11.87
CA GLY A 333 -11.82 -5.40 -10.49
C GLY A 333 -12.90 -5.85 -9.50
N ASP A 334 -12.50 -6.15 -8.26
CA ASP A 334 -13.42 -6.60 -7.21
C ASP A 334 -14.57 -5.61 -7.05
N GLN A 335 -15.79 -6.14 -7.15
CA GLN A 335 -17.01 -5.35 -7.09
C GLN A 335 -17.64 -5.48 -5.72
N VAL A 336 -18.00 -4.36 -5.14
CA VAL A 336 -18.80 -4.37 -3.92
C VAL A 336 -20.26 -4.40 -4.34
N SER A 337 -20.82 -5.61 -4.43
CA SER A 337 -22.25 -5.80 -4.60
C SER A 337 -22.96 -5.36 -3.32
N GLU A 338 -23.82 -4.35 -3.41
CA GLU A 338 -24.68 -3.99 -2.29
C GLU A 338 -25.88 -4.95 -2.27
N GLN A 339 -26.20 -5.49 -1.09
CA GLN A 339 -27.29 -6.47 -0.99
C GLN A 339 -28.65 -5.79 -1.27
N GLY A 340 -29.19 -5.97 -2.48
CA GLY A 340 -30.58 -5.62 -2.82
C GLY A 340 -30.77 -5.01 -4.21
N GLU A 341 -32.04 -4.80 -4.60
CA GLU A 341 -32.43 -4.08 -5.82
C GLU A 341 -32.40 -2.55 -5.66
N GLN A 342 -32.15 -2.05 -4.45
CA GLN A 342 -32.20 -0.62 -4.12
C GLN A 342 -30.84 0.02 -4.41
N GLY A 343 -30.68 0.53 -5.62
CA GLY A 343 -29.57 1.40 -6.01
C GLY A 343 -30.07 2.69 -6.64
N VAL A 344 -29.13 3.58 -6.96
CA VAL A 344 -29.40 4.82 -7.66
C VAL A 344 -29.52 4.55 -9.16
N ASP A 345 -30.67 4.89 -9.75
CA ASP A 345 -30.82 4.81 -11.21
C ASP A 345 -29.83 5.77 -11.92
N PRO A 346 -29.25 5.38 -13.06
CA PRO A 346 -28.25 6.20 -13.76
C PRO A 346 -28.66 7.65 -14.01
N ARG A 347 -29.91 7.87 -14.46
CA ARG A 347 -30.44 9.21 -14.75
C ARG A 347 -30.73 10.05 -13.51
N THR A 348 -30.80 9.42 -12.35
CA THR A 348 -30.99 10.09 -11.05
C THR A 348 -29.64 10.46 -10.43
N ALA A 349 -28.62 9.62 -10.63
CA ALA A 349 -27.27 9.86 -10.11
C ALA A 349 -26.65 11.15 -10.69
N ILE A 350 -26.87 11.40 -11.99
CA ILE A 350 -26.53 12.66 -12.61
C ILE A 350 -27.47 12.98 -13.77
N ARG A 351 -27.80 14.28 -13.92
CA ARG A 351 -28.68 14.75 -14.98
C ARG A 351 -27.92 14.89 -16.30
N PHE A 352 -28.45 14.25 -17.34
CA PHE A 352 -28.07 14.49 -18.73
C PHE A 352 -29.09 15.39 -19.45
N PRO A 353 -28.67 16.13 -20.48
CA PRO A 353 -29.58 16.87 -21.35
C PRO A 353 -30.60 15.97 -22.05
N ALA A 354 -31.79 16.51 -22.29
CA ALA A 354 -32.93 15.75 -22.85
C ALA A 354 -32.72 15.28 -24.31
N ASP A 355 -31.74 15.84 -25.03
CA ASP A 355 -31.39 15.38 -26.38
C ASP A 355 -30.72 14.00 -26.38
N MET A 356 -30.14 13.56 -25.27
CA MET A 356 -29.48 12.26 -25.12
C MET A 356 -30.38 11.10 -25.53
N ASP A 357 -31.69 11.22 -25.25
CA ASP A 357 -32.68 10.20 -25.59
C ASP A 357 -32.84 9.99 -27.09
N ALA A 358 -32.52 10.98 -27.93
CA ALA A 358 -32.74 10.92 -29.38
C ALA A 358 -31.46 10.67 -30.18
N LEU A 359 -30.28 10.69 -29.55
CA LEU A 359 -29.00 10.61 -30.24
C LEU A 359 -28.62 9.15 -30.55
N PRO A 360 -28.34 8.81 -31.83
CA PRO A 360 -27.86 7.48 -32.21
C PRO A 360 -26.34 7.36 -32.00
N LEU A 361 -25.91 7.43 -30.74
CA LEU A 361 -24.49 7.39 -30.37
C LEU A 361 -23.88 6.01 -30.68
N ARG A 362 -22.68 5.95 -31.26
CA ARG A 362 -21.98 4.69 -31.55
C ARG A 362 -20.92 4.45 -30.48
N ILE A 363 -21.21 3.53 -29.55
CA ILE A 363 -20.40 3.30 -28.35
C ILE A 363 -19.82 1.90 -28.41
N GLY A 364 -18.49 1.78 -28.35
CA GLY A 364 -17.81 0.53 -28.11
C GLY A 364 -17.74 0.22 -26.62
N MET A 365 -17.84 -1.05 -26.27
CA MET A 365 -17.69 -1.52 -24.89
C MET A 365 -16.79 -2.74 -24.89
N ILE A 366 -15.72 -2.72 -24.09
CA ILE A 366 -14.85 -3.88 -23.84
C ILE A 366 -15.13 -4.34 -22.40
N ASP A 367 -15.78 -5.49 -22.27
CA ASP A 367 -16.22 -6.04 -20.99
C ASP A 367 -16.42 -7.57 -21.09
N SER A 368 -17.14 -8.14 -20.14
CA SER A 368 -17.69 -9.49 -20.19
C SER A 368 -18.90 -9.53 -21.14
N SER A 369 -19.50 -10.69 -21.32
CA SER A 369 -20.63 -10.83 -22.23
C SER A 369 -21.88 -10.08 -21.73
N VAL A 370 -22.81 -9.81 -22.66
CA VAL A 370 -24.05 -9.08 -22.37
C VAL A 370 -25.23 -10.03 -22.55
N ASP A 371 -26.09 -10.10 -21.53
CA ASP A 371 -27.41 -10.72 -21.61
C ASP A 371 -28.37 -9.80 -22.35
N VAL A 372 -28.33 -9.86 -23.68
CA VAL A 372 -29.18 -9.05 -24.57
C VAL A 372 -30.66 -9.43 -24.50
N ASP A 373 -30.98 -10.59 -23.92
CA ASP A 373 -32.36 -11.06 -23.72
C ASP A 373 -32.97 -10.50 -22.41
N HIS A 374 -32.19 -9.80 -21.59
CA HIS A 374 -32.67 -9.16 -20.38
C HIS A 374 -33.80 -8.16 -20.69
N PRO A 375 -34.94 -8.16 -19.94
CA PRO A 375 -36.09 -7.29 -20.24
C PRO A 375 -35.81 -5.79 -20.33
N ALA A 376 -34.76 -5.31 -19.65
CA ALA A 376 -34.29 -3.93 -19.75
C ALA A 376 -33.51 -3.61 -21.04
N LEU A 377 -32.98 -4.62 -21.73
CA LEU A 377 -32.09 -4.49 -22.88
C LEU A 377 -32.72 -4.96 -24.21
N VAL A 378 -33.87 -5.65 -24.18
CA VAL A 378 -34.51 -6.19 -25.40
C VAL A 378 -34.88 -5.15 -26.47
N LYS A 379 -34.97 -3.87 -26.11
CA LYS A 379 -35.21 -2.77 -27.06
C LYS A 379 -33.93 -2.02 -27.43
N SER A 380 -32.84 -2.25 -26.72
CA SER A 380 -31.56 -1.60 -26.94
C SER A 380 -30.88 -2.16 -28.19
N HIS A 381 -30.09 -1.33 -28.86
CA HIS A 381 -29.36 -1.74 -30.07
C HIS A 381 -27.95 -2.23 -29.69
N ILE A 382 -27.85 -3.50 -29.29
CA ILE A 382 -26.57 -4.09 -28.83
C ILE A 382 -26.07 -5.13 -29.83
N GLN A 383 -24.89 -4.91 -30.39
CA GLN A 383 -24.14 -5.88 -31.17
C GLN A 383 -23.06 -6.52 -30.30
N SER A 384 -23.24 -7.77 -29.89
CA SER A 384 -22.29 -8.47 -29.03
C SER A 384 -21.42 -9.45 -29.81
N ARG A 385 -20.12 -9.47 -29.52
CA ARG A 385 -19.14 -10.40 -30.11
C ARG A 385 -18.09 -10.82 -29.09
N SER A 386 -17.79 -12.12 -29.03
CA SER A 386 -16.74 -12.65 -28.15
C SER A 386 -15.36 -12.67 -28.82
N PHE A 387 -14.35 -12.38 -28.00
CA PHE A 387 -12.91 -12.41 -28.29
C PHE A 387 -12.12 -13.25 -27.28
N ALA A 388 -12.84 -13.91 -26.36
CA ALA A 388 -12.28 -14.91 -25.46
C ALA A 388 -11.87 -16.17 -26.24
N SER A 389 -11.21 -17.10 -25.56
CA SER A 389 -10.77 -18.36 -26.15
C SER A 389 -11.95 -19.17 -26.69
N ALA A 390 -11.72 -19.91 -27.77
CA ALA A 390 -12.78 -20.72 -28.38
C ALA A 390 -13.28 -21.80 -27.39
N GLY A 391 -14.58 -21.79 -27.11
CA GLY A 391 -15.21 -22.71 -26.15
C GLY A 391 -15.10 -22.28 -24.69
N ALA A 392 -14.54 -21.10 -24.42
CA ALA A 392 -14.51 -20.53 -23.07
C ALA A 392 -15.93 -20.25 -22.53
N THR A 393 -16.08 -20.41 -21.21
CA THR A 393 -17.26 -19.95 -20.50
C THR A 393 -17.17 -18.44 -20.34
N LEU A 394 -18.18 -17.73 -20.84
CA LEU A 394 -18.22 -16.26 -20.81
C LEU A 394 -19.02 -15.80 -19.60
N PRO A 395 -18.43 -15.06 -18.65
CA PRO A 395 -19.20 -14.35 -17.64
C PRO A 395 -20.08 -13.29 -18.31
N SER A 396 -21.23 -12.97 -17.70
CA SER A 396 -22.18 -12.00 -18.25
C SER A 396 -22.68 -10.95 -17.26
N TYR A 397 -22.32 -11.07 -15.98
CA TYR A 397 -22.85 -10.21 -14.93
C TYR A 397 -22.47 -8.74 -15.16
N HIS A 398 -21.18 -8.47 -15.29
CA HIS A 398 -20.65 -7.12 -15.35
C HIS A 398 -20.96 -6.42 -16.68
N GLY A 399 -20.84 -7.12 -17.80
CA GLY A 399 -21.09 -6.57 -19.14
C GLY A 399 -22.56 -6.20 -19.31
N THR A 400 -23.47 -7.02 -18.77
CA THR A 400 -24.91 -6.70 -18.70
C THR A 400 -25.17 -5.46 -17.85
N ALA A 401 -24.47 -5.34 -16.71
CA ALA A 401 -24.60 -4.18 -15.83
C ALA A 401 -24.21 -2.88 -16.55
N ILE A 402 -23.00 -2.84 -17.10
CA ILE A 402 -22.46 -1.67 -17.84
C ILE A 402 -23.32 -1.34 -19.06
N ALA A 403 -23.69 -2.34 -19.87
CA ALA A 403 -24.57 -2.13 -21.03
C ALA A 403 -25.93 -1.55 -20.64
N SER A 404 -26.49 -1.95 -19.49
CA SER A 404 -27.77 -1.44 -19.00
C SER A 404 -27.69 0.02 -18.54
N ILE A 405 -26.58 0.42 -17.93
CA ILE A 405 -26.34 1.83 -17.55
C ILE A 405 -26.25 2.70 -18.80
N ILE A 406 -25.65 2.19 -19.88
CA ILE A 406 -25.54 2.92 -21.16
C ILE A 406 -26.88 2.97 -21.87
N ALA A 407 -27.51 1.82 -22.14
CA ALA A 407 -28.48 1.70 -23.23
C ALA A 407 -29.85 1.10 -22.85
N ALA A 408 -30.11 0.77 -21.57
CA ALA A 408 -31.39 0.17 -21.20
C ALA A 408 -32.61 1.01 -21.61
N ASP A 409 -33.68 0.34 -22.04
CA ASP A 409 -34.96 0.96 -22.43
C ASP A 409 -36.16 0.08 -22.00
N SER A 410 -36.45 0.08 -20.70
CA SER A 410 -37.70 -0.43 -20.14
C SER A 410 -38.52 0.65 -19.44
N ALA A 411 -39.75 0.29 -19.05
CA ALA A 411 -40.66 1.22 -18.38
C ALA A 411 -40.19 1.62 -16.97
N ASP A 412 -39.38 0.76 -16.33
CA ASP A 412 -38.95 0.82 -14.94
C ASP A 412 -37.44 1.04 -14.76
N PHE A 413 -36.67 1.00 -15.86
CA PHE A 413 -35.24 1.25 -15.88
C PHE A 413 -34.79 1.76 -17.25
N VAL A 414 -34.20 2.95 -17.29
CA VAL A 414 -33.72 3.58 -18.53
C VAL A 414 -32.26 3.98 -18.33
N GLY A 415 -31.41 3.51 -19.24
CA GLY A 415 -30.00 3.87 -19.31
C GLY A 415 -29.80 5.32 -19.74
N ILE A 416 -28.56 5.78 -19.78
CA ILE A 416 -28.22 7.17 -20.10
C ILE A 416 -28.60 7.51 -21.55
N ALA A 417 -28.24 6.65 -22.50
CA ALA A 417 -28.41 6.82 -23.94
C ALA A 417 -29.18 5.63 -24.57
N PRO A 418 -30.50 5.53 -24.38
CA PRO A 418 -31.31 4.36 -24.78
C PRO A 418 -31.36 4.12 -26.30
N ASN A 419 -31.15 5.16 -27.11
CA ASN A 419 -31.09 5.06 -28.58
C ASN A 419 -29.66 4.90 -29.13
N SER A 420 -28.67 4.67 -28.26
CA SER A 420 -27.30 4.35 -28.70
C SER A 420 -27.21 2.98 -29.37
N GLU A 421 -26.25 2.85 -30.28
CA GLU A 421 -25.79 1.57 -30.83
C GLU A 421 -24.53 1.14 -30.07
N VAL A 422 -24.66 0.09 -29.25
CA VAL A 422 -23.57 -0.43 -28.42
C VAL A 422 -22.92 -1.63 -29.10
N PHE A 423 -21.62 -1.54 -29.34
CA PHE A 423 -20.78 -2.63 -29.85
C PHE A 423 -20.05 -3.27 -28.66
N ALA A 424 -20.61 -4.37 -28.16
CA ALA A 424 -20.11 -5.06 -26.98
C ALA A 424 -19.10 -6.15 -27.35
N ALA A 425 -17.83 -5.91 -27.05
CA ALA A 425 -16.75 -6.89 -27.19
C ALA A 425 -16.56 -7.64 -25.87
N ALA A 426 -16.95 -8.91 -25.85
CA ALA A 426 -16.77 -9.80 -24.71
C ALA A 426 -15.35 -10.38 -24.70
N VAL A 427 -14.50 -9.92 -23.79
CA VAL A 427 -13.08 -10.31 -23.68
C VAL A 427 -12.78 -11.22 -22.50
N PHE A 428 -13.66 -11.26 -21.50
CA PHE A 428 -13.49 -12.09 -20.31
C PHE A 428 -13.90 -13.55 -20.55
N GLU A 429 -13.12 -14.44 -19.94
CA GLU A 429 -13.42 -15.85 -19.77
C GLU A 429 -13.29 -16.26 -18.31
N GLN A 430 -14.03 -17.31 -17.93
CA GLN A 430 -13.91 -17.90 -16.60
C GLN A 430 -12.71 -18.84 -16.54
N ASP A 431 -11.69 -18.47 -15.75
CA ASP A 431 -10.60 -19.34 -15.34
C ASP A 431 -10.93 -20.00 -13.99
N PRO A 432 -10.72 -21.32 -13.83
CA PRO A 432 -11.04 -22.03 -12.58
C PRO A 432 -10.23 -21.59 -11.35
N GLN A 433 -9.03 -21.04 -11.54
CA GLN A 433 -8.12 -20.66 -10.46
C GLN A 433 -8.08 -19.15 -10.27
N ARG A 434 -8.18 -18.38 -11.36
CA ARG A 434 -7.97 -16.93 -11.36
C ARG A 434 -9.25 -16.10 -11.47
N GLY A 435 -10.42 -16.74 -11.60
CA GLY A 435 -11.69 -16.03 -11.77
C GLY A 435 -11.88 -15.50 -13.19
N GLU A 436 -12.46 -14.31 -13.35
CA GLU A 436 -12.67 -13.70 -14.67
C GLU A 436 -11.39 -13.08 -15.21
N ILE A 437 -10.88 -13.61 -16.32
CA ILE A 437 -9.63 -13.16 -16.94
C ILE A 437 -9.85 -12.71 -18.39
N ALA A 438 -9.10 -11.69 -18.81
CA ALA A 438 -9.01 -11.25 -20.20
C ALA A 438 -7.54 -11.16 -20.62
N SER A 439 -7.22 -11.70 -21.79
CA SER A 439 -5.85 -11.67 -22.32
C SER A 439 -5.57 -10.40 -23.12
N THR A 440 -4.30 -9.99 -23.21
CA THR A 440 -3.85 -8.90 -24.08
C THR A 440 -4.29 -9.14 -25.53
N VAL A 441 -4.20 -10.40 -26.00
CA VAL A 441 -4.66 -10.79 -27.34
C VAL A 441 -6.15 -10.50 -27.55
N SER A 442 -6.99 -10.85 -26.57
CA SER A 442 -8.44 -10.60 -26.62
C SER A 442 -8.75 -9.11 -26.65
N LEU A 443 -8.05 -8.30 -25.84
CA LEU A 443 -8.21 -6.85 -25.81
C LEU A 443 -7.82 -6.18 -27.13
N VAL A 444 -6.64 -6.52 -27.68
CA VAL A 444 -6.15 -5.95 -28.95
C VAL A 444 -7.08 -6.31 -30.11
N ARG A 445 -7.55 -7.56 -30.18
CA ARG A 445 -8.53 -7.99 -31.20
C ARG A 445 -9.89 -7.32 -31.05
N ALA A 446 -10.36 -7.15 -29.81
CA ALA A 446 -11.60 -6.45 -29.51
C ALA A 446 -11.51 -4.98 -29.97
N LEU A 447 -10.43 -4.29 -29.62
CA LEU A 447 -10.20 -2.91 -30.01
C LEU A 447 -10.14 -2.75 -31.53
N ASP A 448 -9.46 -3.65 -32.24
CA ASP A 448 -9.44 -3.65 -33.71
C ASP A 448 -10.84 -3.75 -34.32
N TRP A 449 -11.67 -4.65 -33.79
CA TRP A 449 -13.04 -4.81 -34.24
C TRP A 449 -13.89 -3.57 -33.96
N LEU A 450 -13.73 -2.94 -32.80
CA LEU A 450 -14.43 -1.71 -32.45
C LEU A 450 -14.06 -0.55 -33.39
N ILE A 451 -12.76 -0.36 -33.66
CA ILE A 451 -12.28 0.62 -34.64
C ILE A 451 -12.87 0.31 -36.03
N SER A 452 -12.84 -0.96 -36.45
CA SER A 452 -13.41 -1.39 -37.74
C SER A 452 -14.93 -1.21 -37.81
N SER A 453 -15.61 -1.23 -36.67
CA SER A 453 -17.05 -1.01 -36.55
C SER A 453 -17.42 0.49 -36.55
N GLY A 454 -16.43 1.39 -36.54
CA GLY A 454 -16.62 2.82 -36.61
C GLY A 454 -17.34 3.38 -35.39
N VAL A 455 -16.95 2.94 -34.19
CA VAL A 455 -17.41 3.55 -32.93
C VAL A 455 -16.70 4.87 -32.70
N ASP A 456 -17.35 5.82 -32.04
CA ASP A 456 -16.77 7.14 -31.74
C ASP A 456 -15.98 7.13 -30.42
N VAL A 457 -16.39 6.26 -29.51
CA VAL A 457 -15.84 6.16 -28.16
C VAL A 457 -15.85 4.70 -27.69
N VAL A 458 -14.90 4.32 -26.84
CA VAL A 458 -14.82 2.99 -26.22
C VAL A 458 -14.82 3.11 -24.70
N ASN A 459 -15.75 2.42 -24.06
CA ASN A 459 -15.80 2.19 -22.62
C ASN A 459 -15.01 0.92 -22.27
N ILE A 460 -13.99 1.04 -21.42
CA ILE A 460 -13.20 -0.09 -20.93
C ILE A 460 -13.34 -0.19 -19.42
N SER A 461 -14.08 -1.18 -18.92
CA SER A 461 -14.33 -1.34 -17.48
C SER A 461 -13.52 -2.50 -16.88
N LEU A 462 -12.20 -2.49 -17.10
CA LEU A 462 -11.25 -3.48 -16.59
C LEU A 462 -9.93 -2.83 -16.20
N ALA A 463 -9.10 -3.57 -15.45
CA ALA A 463 -7.84 -3.07 -14.94
C ALA A 463 -6.74 -4.14 -14.94
N GLY A 464 -5.50 -3.74 -15.20
CA GLY A 464 -4.36 -4.62 -15.11
C GLY A 464 -3.00 -3.96 -15.32
N PRO A 465 -1.95 -4.77 -15.57
CA PRO A 465 -0.59 -4.29 -15.65
C PRO A 465 -0.36 -3.50 -16.95
N PRO A 466 0.70 -2.67 -17.00
CA PRO A 466 1.11 -2.02 -18.23
C PRO A 466 1.50 -3.07 -19.27
N ASN A 467 1.05 -2.87 -20.51
CA ASN A 467 1.40 -3.70 -21.66
C ASN A 467 1.63 -2.83 -22.91
N ARG A 468 2.80 -2.96 -23.54
CA ARG A 468 3.21 -2.11 -24.67
C ARG A 468 2.35 -2.31 -25.91
N LEU A 469 1.87 -3.54 -26.15
CA LEU A 469 0.99 -3.81 -27.28
C LEU A 469 -0.38 -3.16 -27.08
N LEU A 470 -0.92 -3.24 -25.86
CA LEU A 470 -2.17 -2.56 -25.55
C LEU A 470 -2.03 -1.04 -25.68
N GLU A 471 -0.96 -0.46 -25.13
CA GLU A 471 -0.68 0.98 -25.26
C GLU A 471 -0.63 1.43 -26.73
N ALA A 472 0.14 0.72 -27.57
CA ALA A 472 0.23 1.01 -28.99
C ALA A 472 -1.12 0.83 -29.71
N ALA A 473 -1.92 -0.17 -29.34
CA ALA A 473 -3.25 -0.38 -29.90
C ALA A 473 -4.21 0.77 -29.54
N LEU A 474 -4.17 1.25 -28.29
CA LEU A 474 -4.94 2.40 -27.82
C LEU A 474 -4.50 3.69 -28.53
N GLN A 475 -3.20 3.87 -28.74
CA GLN A 475 -2.68 4.98 -29.54
C GLN A 475 -3.20 4.94 -30.98
N ARG A 476 -3.26 3.75 -31.62
CA ARG A 476 -3.87 3.61 -32.95
C ARG A 476 -5.35 3.93 -32.96
N ALA A 477 -6.09 3.59 -31.90
CA ALA A 477 -7.49 3.98 -31.78
C ALA A 477 -7.63 5.52 -31.77
N ALA A 478 -6.80 6.20 -30.96
CA ALA A 478 -6.76 7.66 -30.88
C ALA A 478 -6.39 8.31 -32.23
N GLU A 479 -5.41 7.76 -32.96
CA GLU A 479 -5.04 8.21 -34.31
C GLU A 479 -6.17 8.03 -35.34
N ARG A 480 -7.09 7.09 -35.09
CA ARG A 480 -8.32 6.89 -35.87
C ARG A 480 -9.50 7.69 -35.33
N ASP A 481 -9.24 8.65 -34.44
CA ASP A 481 -10.22 9.53 -33.83
C ASP A 481 -11.29 8.77 -33.00
N VAL A 482 -10.88 7.67 -32.37
CA VAL A 482 -11.69 6.92 -31.40
C VAL A 482 -11.20 7.26 -30.00
N MET A 483 -12.07 7.85 -29.17
CA MET A 483 -11.73 8.18 -27.78
C MET A 483 -11.91 6.97 -26.87
N ILE A 484 -11.06 6.83 -25.86
CA ILE A 484 -11.12 5.71 -24.92
C ILE A 484 -11.26 6.24 -23.50
N LEU A 485 -12.18 5.66 -22.75
CA LEU A 485 -12.36 5.92 -21.33
C LEU A 485 -12.22 4.62 -20.57
N ALA A 486 -11.52 4.64 -19.45
CA ALA A 486 -11.30 3.44 -18.64
C ALA A 486 -11.43 3.68 -17.14
N ALA A 487 -11.76 2.60 -16.44
CA ALA A 487 -11.88 2.60 -14.99
C ALA A 487 -10.52 2.80 -14.32
N ALA A 488 -10.43 3.74 -13.39
CA ALA A 488 -9.20 4.04 -12.67
C ALA A 488 -8.66 2.87 -11.82
N GLY A 489 -9.54 1.97 -11.37
CA GLY A 489 -9.18 0.85 -10.51
C GLY A 489 -9.85 0.92 -9.14
N ASN A 490 -9.93 -0.24 -8.48
CA ASN A 490 -10.61 -0.44 -7.20
C ASN A 490 -9.68 -1.02 -6.10
N GLY A 491 -8.35 -0.82 -6.22
CA GLY A 491 -7.34 -1.33 -5.28
C GLY A 491 -7.15 -0.47 -4.03
N GLY A 492 -7.82 0.69 -3.93
CA GLY A 492 -7.76 1.60 -2.80
C GLY A 492 -6.78 2.77 -2.96
N PRO A 493 -6.75 3.70 -2.00
CA PRO A 493 -6.03 4.98 -2.10
C PRO A 493 -4.52 4.88 -2.30
N VAL A 494 -3.90 3.77 -1.89
CA VAL A 494 -2.45 3.51 -1.96
C VAL A 494 -2.08 2.57 -3.10
N ALA A 495 -3.06 2.08 -3.86
CA ALA A 495 -2.80 1.19 -4.98
C ALA A 495 -2.10 1.92 -6.13
N GLU A 496 -1.20 1.20 -6.80
CA GLU A 496 -0.50 1.67 -7.99
C GLU A 496 -1.48 2.05 -9.12
N PRO A 497 -1.07 2.91 -10.06
CA PRO A 497 -1.85 3.17 -11.26
C PRO A 497 -2.18 1.89 -12.04
N MET A 498 -3.44 1.76 -12.45
CA MET A 498 -3.92 0.60 -13.20
C MET A 498 -4.12 0.94 -14.69
N TYR A 499 -3.82 -0.03 -15.55
CA TYR A 499 -3.91 0.13 -17.00
C TYR A 499 -5.16 -0.58 -17.54
N PRO A 500 -5.85 -0.03 -18.57
CA PRO A 500 -5.36 1.03 -19.45
C PRO A 500 -5.64 2.47 -18.98
N ALA A 501 -6.34 2.70 -17.87
CA ALA A 501 -6.69 4.06 -17.43
C ALA A 501 -5.46 4.96 -17.23
N ALA A 502 -4.35 4.43 -16.73
CA ALA A 502 -3.12 5.20 -16.54
C ALA A 502 -2.37 5.59 -17.84
N TYR A 503 -2.82 5.14 -19.02
CA TYR A 503 -2.20 5.58 -20.28
C TYR A 503 -2.62 7.02 -20.63
N PRO A 504 -1.68 7.90 -21.04
CA PRO A 504 -2.00 9.29 -21.38
C PRO A 504 -3.01 9.49 -22.50
N THR A 505 -3.23 8.48 -23.35
CA THR A 505 -4.21 8.48 -24.44
C THR A 505 -5.62 8.09 -24.00
N VAL A 506 -5.79 7.69 -22.75
CA VAL A 506 -7.04 7.20 -22.16
C VAL A 506 -7.53 8.20 -21.13
N VAL A 507 -8.84 8.47 -21.13
CA VAL A 507 -9.46 9.28 -20.07
C VAL A 507 -9.71 8.38 -18.86
N ALA A 508 -8.98 8.62 -17.78
CA ALA A 508 -9.11 7.86 -16.54
C ALA A 508 -10.32 8.35 -15.72
N VAL A 509 -11.28 7.47 -15.47
CA VAL A 509 -12.52 7.79 -14.76
C VAL A 509 -12.53 7.16 -13.36
N THR A 510 -12.66 8.01 -12.34
CA THR A 510 -12.86 7.60 -10.94
C THR A 510 -14.34 7.69 -10.53
N ALA A 511 -14.69 7.05 -9.41
CA ALA A 511 -16.07 6.94 -8.94
C ALA A 511 -16.35 7.82 -7.73
N VAL A 512 -17.55 8.43 -7.72
CA VAL A 512 -18.11 9.12 -6.56
C VAL A 512 -19.52 8.62 -6.23
N ASP A 513 -19.97 8.88 -5.01
CA ASP A 513 -21.37 8.75 -4.60
C ASP A 513 -22.22 9.96 -5.03
N THR A 514 -23.52 9.93 -4.74
CA THR A 514 -24.44 11.04 -5.09
C THR A 514 -24.19 12.33 -4.30
N ASP A 515 -23.43 12.25 -3.20
CA ASP A 515 -23.01 13.41 -2.41
C ASP A 515 -21.65 13.95 -2.89
N GLY A 516 -21.06 13.36 -3.94
CA GLY A 516 -19.76 13.74 -4.47
C GLY A 516 -18.57 13.21 -3.67
N ARG A 517 -18.75 12.26 -2.76
CA ARG A 517 -17.64 11.63 -2.03
C ARG A 517 -16.99 10.57 -2.89
N VAL A 518 -15.65 10.56 -2.94
CA VAL A 518 -14.89 9.54 -3.65
C VAL A 518 -15.21 8.13 -3.14
N PHE A 519 -15.31 7.17 -4.06
CA PHE A 519 -15.46 5.76 -3.74
C PHE A 519 -14.27 5.28 -2.91
N ARG A 520 -14.54 4.67 -1.76
CA ARG A 520 -13.50 4.32 -0.77
C ARG A 520 -12.38 3.43 -1.31
N LEU A 521 -12.69 2.57 -2.30
CA LEU A 521 -11.72 1.67 -2.93
C LEU A 521 -11.14 2.22 -4.23
N ALA A 522 -11.51 3.43 -4.67
CA ALA A 522 -10.94 3.99 -5.90
C ALA A 522 -9.44 4.24 -5.73
N ASN A 523 -8.67 3.88 -6.76
CA ASN A 523 -7.26 4.26 -6.86
C ASN A 523 -7.12 5.78 -6.91
N ARG A 524 -5.97 6.28 -6.45
CA ARG A 524 -5.61 7.70 -6.50
C ARG A 524 -4.33 7.89 -7.30
N GLY A 525 -4.18 9.05 -7.92
CA GLY A 525 -2.95 9.41 -8.63
C GLY A 525 -3.14 10.51 -9.67
N GLU A 526 -2.02 11.07 -10.12
CA GLU A 526 -1.98 12.15 -11.12
C GLU A 526 -2.47 11.72 -12.52
N TYR A 527 -2.75 10.44 -12.73
CA TYR A 527 -3.29 9.93 -13.99
C TYR A 527 -4.82 10.09 -14.08
N LEU A 528 -5.52 10.41 -12.97
CA LEU A 528 -6.97 10.60 -12.99
C LEU A 528 -7.38 11.85 -13.79
N ASP A 529 -8.41 11.71 -14.63
CA ASP A 529 -8.90 12.82 -15.44
C ASP A 529 -10.24 13.35 -14.96
N ILE A 530 -11.19 12.49 -14.62
CA ILE A 530 -12.53 12.95 -14.25
C ILE A 530 -13.21 11.98 -13.29
N SER A 531 -14.10 12.51 -12.46
CA SER A 531 -14.96 11.70 -11.60
C SER A 531 -16.41 11.67 -12.11
N ALA A 532 -17.07 10.53 -11.91
CA ALA A 532 -18.48 10.35 -12.25
C ALA A 532 -19.18 9.42 -11.25
N PRO A 533 -20.52 9.40 -11.20
CA PRO A 533 -21.23 8.52 -10.28
C PRO A 533 -20.90 7.05 -10.52
N GLY A 534 -20.49 6.35 -9.46
CA GLY A 534 -20.10 4.94 -9.56
C GLY A 534 -20.33 4.14 -8.27
N VAL A 535 -21.00 4.72 -7.27
CA VAL A 535 -21.31 4.06 -5.98
C VAL A 535 -22.81 3.81 -5.88
N GLY A 536 -23.20 2.58 -5.52
CA GLY A 536 -24.58 2.16 -5.32
C GLY A 536 -25.41 2.20 -6.61
N MET A 537 -24.79 1.98 -7.77
CA MET A 537 -25.43 2.17 -9.06
C MET A 537 -26.38 1.00 -9.37
N ARG A 538 -27.66 1.30 -9.60
CA ARG A 538 -28.64 0.30 -10.04
C ARG A 538 -28.39 -0.10 -11.50
N HIS A 539 -28.41 -1.39 -11.77
CA HIS A 539 -28.18 -1.95 -13.10
C HIS A 539 -28.96 -3.26 -13.31
N ALA A 540 -29.10 -3.67 -14.57
CA ALA A 540 -29.67 -4.98 -14.92
C ALA A 540 -28.75 -6.10 -14.44
N ARG A 541 -29.33 -7.20 -13.96
CA ARG A 541 -28.61 -8.41 -13.58
C ARG A 541 -28.80 -9.48 -14.65
N ALA A 542 -27.71 -10.06 -15.14
CA ALA A 542 -27.78 -11.16 -16.10
C ALA A 542 -28.66 -12.31 -15.56
N GLY A 543 -29.54 -12.85 -16.40
CA GLY A 543 -30.55 -13.83 -16.01
C GLY A 543 -31.86 -13.22 -15.46
N GLY A 544 -31.93 -11.90 -15.31
CA GLY A 544 -33.14 -11.17 -14.94
C GLY A 544 -33.02 -10.39 -13.62
N GLY A 545 -33.88 -9.37 -13.49
CA GLY A 545 -33.95 -8.53 -12.30
C GLY A 545 -32.89 -7.43 -12.28
N TYR A 546 -32.73 -6.80 -11.12
CA TYR A 546 -31.79 -5.70 -10.95
C TYR A 546 -30.88 -5.96 -9.74
N ALA A 547 -29.75 -5.27 -9.72
CA ALA A 547 -28.83 -5.23 -8.59
C ALA A 547 -28.25 -3.81 -8.46
N ALA A 548 -27.56 -3.56 -7.34
CA ALA A 548 -26.80 -2.35 -7.12
C ALA A 548 -25.34 -2.70 -6.82
N SER A 549 -24.42 -1.96 -7.43
CA SER A 549 -22.98 -2.22 -7.31
C SER A 549 -22.17 -0.93 -7.28
N SER A 550 -21.00 -1.00 -6.67
CA SER A 550 -20.07 0.11 -6.52
C SER A 550 -18.70 -0.20 -7.15
N GLY A 551 -18.14 0.75 -7.90
CA GLY A 551 -16.84 0.62 -8.55
C GLY A 551 -16.56 1.70 -9.59
N THR A 552 -15.28 1.95 -9.88
CA THR A 552 -14.86 2.86 -10.95
C THR A 552 -15.38 2.42 -12.33
N SER A 553 -15.56 1.11 -12.54
CA SER A 553 -16.21 0.53 -13.70
C SER A 553 -17.62 1.06 -13.98
N PHE A 554 -18.39 1.38 -12.94
CA PHE A 554 -19.75 1.91 -13.04
C PHE A 554 -19.78 3.42 -13.35
N ALA A 555 -18.67 4.12 -13.13
CA ALA A 555 -18.51 5.53 -13.46
C ALA A 555 -18.16 5.77 -14.95
N VAL A 556 -17.41 4.85 -15.57
CA VAL A 556 -16.98 4.96 -16.98
C VAL A 556 -18.15 5.18 -17.98
N PRO A 557 -19.31 4.51 -17.86
CA PRO A 557 -20.47 4.75 -18.73
C PRO A 557 -20.95 6.20 -18.78
N PHE A 558 -20.88 6.91 -17.65
CA PHE A 558 -21.30 8.30 -17.56
C PHE A 558 -20.39 9.21 -18.37
N ALA A 559 -19.09 9.09 -18.17
CA ALA A 559 -18.12 9.86 -18.93
C ALA A 559 -18.16 9.48 -20.42
N THR A 560 -18.30 8.19 -20.74
CA THR A 560 -18.37 7.68 -22.12
C THR A 560 -19.54 8.28 -22.88
N THR A 561 -20.72 8.27 -22.29
CA THR A 561 -21.93 8.82 -22.93
C THR A 561 -21.88 10.35 -23.06
N ALA A 562 -21.28 11.05 -22.09
CA ALA A 562 -21.03 12.49 -22.20
C ALA A 562 -20.08 12.81 -23.36
N VAL A 563 -18.95 12.10 -23.47
CA VAL A 563 -17.99 12.26 -24.57
C VAL A 563 -18.63 11.94 -25.92
N ALA A 564 -19.38 10.83 -26.02
CA ALA A 564 -20.10 10.47 -27.25
C ALA A 564 -21.08 11.56 -27.69
N ARG A 565 -21.85 12.13 -26.75
CA ARG A 565 -22.77 13.24 -27.02
C ARG A 565 -22.02 14.47 -27.54
N LEU A 566 -20.93 14.86 -26.89
CA LEU A 566 -20.14 16.03 -27.31
C LEU A 566 -19.55 15.83 -28.71
N ARG A 567 -19.04 14.64 -29.02
CA ARG A 567 -18.56 14.29 -30.37
C ARG A 567 -19.67 14.37 -31.41
N ALA A 568 -20.88 13.87 -31.09
CA ALA A 568 -22.01 13.88 -32.01
C ALA A 568 -22.54 15.29 -32.30
N LEU A 569 -22.55 16.19 -31.31
CA LEU A 569 -23.10 17.53 -31.43
C LEU A 569 -22.08 18.58 -31.89
N GLN A 570 -20.80 18.38 -31.56
CA GLN A 570 -19.73 19.35 -31.81
C GLN A 570 -18.52 18.68 -32.52
N PRO A 571 -18.71 18.11 -33.72
CA PRO A 571 -17.63 17.44 -34.43
C PRO A 571 -16.46 18.39 -34.73
N GLY A 572 -15.22 17.95 -34.46
CA GLY A 572 -14.00 18.72 -34.68
C GLY A 572 -13.67 19.77 -33.61
N SER A 573 -14.43 19.82 -32.53
CA SER A 573 -14.09 20.59 -31.32
C SER A 573 -13.13 19.82 -30.41
N ASP A 574 -12.51 20.53 -29.48
CA ASP A 574 -11.73 19.90 -28.41
C ASP A 574 -12.67 19.36 -27.32
N VAL A 575 -13.10 18.11 -27.51
CA VAL A 575 -14.07 17.44 -26.63
C VAL A 575 -13.55 17.30 -25.20
N LEU A 576 -12.26 17.05 -25.01
CA LEU A 576 -11.68 16.91 -23.67
C LEU A 576 -11.67 18.25 -22.94
N ALA A 577 -11.31 19.34 -23.62
CA ALA A 577 -11.38 20.67 -23.03
C ALA A 577 -12.81 21.05 -22.62
N MET A 578 -13.83 20.68 -23.40
CA MET A 578 -15.23 20.89 -23.02
C MET A 578 -15.66 20.01 -21.85
N LEU A 579 -15.27 18.73 -21.86
CA LEU A 579 -15.57 17.80 -20.79
C LEU A 579 -15.02 18.31 -19.46
N TYR A 580 -13.71 18.60 -19.41
CA TYR A 580 -13.01 19.06 -18.22
C TYR A 580 -13.43 20.47 -17.80
N GLY A 581 -13.63 21.38 -18.75
CA GLY A 581 -14.10 22.75 -18.46
C GLY A 581 -15.53 22.81 -17.93
N SER A 582 -16.32 21.76 -18.12
CA SER A 582 -17.68 21.65 -17.59
C SER A 582 -17.76 20.98 -16.22
N ALA A 583 -16.70 20.30 -15.79
CA ALA A 583 -16.66 19.56 -14.54
C ALA A 583 -16.83 20.49 -13.32
N GLU A 584 -17.45 19.96 -12.28
CA GLU A 584 -17.52 20.59 -10.97
C GLU A 584 -16.31 20.18 -10.15
N ASP A 585 -15.42 21.13 -9.91
CA ASP A 585 -14.23 20.95 -9.09
C ASP A 585 -14.60 20.44 -7.68
N LEU A 586 -13.99 19.32 -7.28
CA LEU A 586 -14.18 18.65 -6.00
C LEU A 586 -12.82 18.44 -5.35
N GLY A 587 -12.73 18.63 -4.03
CA GLY A 587 -11.47 18.48 -3.32
C GLY A 587 -10.58 19.73 -3.42
N PRO A 588 -9.24 19.57 -3.49
CA PRO A 588 -8.32 20.69 -3.68
C PRO A 588 -8.58 21.43 -5.00
N PRO A 589 -8.49 22.78 -5.03
CA PRO A 589 -8.78 23.53 -6.26
C PRO A 589 -7.92 23.12 -7.46
N GLY A 590 -8.57 22.88 -8.60
CA GLY A 590 -7.94 22.48 -9.86
C GLY A 590 -7.94 20.97 -10.09
N ARG A 591 -7.05 20.49 -10.97
CA ARG A 591 -6.91 19.04 -11.18
C ARG A 591 -6.16 18.42 -10.01
N ASP A 592 -6.70 17.35 -9.43
CA ASP A 592 -6.11 16.64 -8.29
C ASP A 592 -6.10 15.12 -8.47
N SER A 593 -5.37 14.43 -7.58
CA SER A 593 -5.15 12.98 -7.62
C SER A 593 -6.28 12.12 -7.05
N ILE A 594 -7.39 12.74 -6.63
CA ILE A 594 -8.58 12.07 -6.06
C ILE A 594 -9.76 12.19 -7.02
N TYR A 595 -10.02 13.37 -7.57
CA TYR A 595 -11.19 13.65 -8.42
C TYR A 595 -10.83 13.99 -9.88
N GLY A 596 -9.55 14.09 -10.23
CA GLY A 596 -9.14 14.58 -11.55
C GLY A 596 -9.54 16.04 -11.71
N TYR A 597 -10.18 16.40 -12.82
CA TYR A 597 -10.76 17.74 -13.04
C TYR A 597 -12.08 17.97 -12.27
N GLY A 598 -12.52 17.00 -11.44
CA GLY A 598 -13.75 17.09 -10.67
C GLY A 598 -14.87 16.22 -11.23
N LEU A 599 -16.10 16.46 -10.75
CA LEU A 599 -17.29 15.68 -11.09
C LEU A 599 -17.85 16.13 -12.43
N LEU A 600 -18.01 15.18 -13.34
CA LEU A 600 -18.70 15.36 -14.62
C LEU A 600 -20.00 16.16 -14.46
N ARG A 601 -20.29 17.10 -15.36
CA ARG A 601 -21.57 17.81 -15.46
C ARG A 601 -22.03 17.91 -16.92
N PRO A 602 -22.75 16.89 -17.44
CA PRO A 602 -23.14 16.81 -18.85
C PRO A 602 -24.09 17.93 -19.30
N GLU A 603 -24.76 18.60 -18.36
CA GLU A 603 -25.67 19.72 -18.62
C GLU A 603 -24.96 21.07 -18.84
N LYS A 604 -23.68 21.16 -18.47
CA LYS A 604 -22.86 22.36 -18.64
C LYS A 604 -21.95 22.30 -19.88
N SER A 605 -21.99 21.20 -20.64
CA SER A 605 -21.14 20.91 -21.80
C SER A 605 -21.87 20.85 -23.15
#